data_AF-A0A949X7S3-F1
#
_entry.id   AF-A0A949X7S3-F1
#
_cell.length_a   1.000
_cell.length_b   1.000
_cell.length_c   1.000
_cell.angle_alpha   90.00
_cell.angle_beta   90.00
_cell.angle_gamma   90.00
#
_symmetry.space_group_name_H-M   'P 1'
#
loop_
_entity.id
_entity.type
_entity.pdbx_description
1 polymer ?
#
loop_
_entity_poly.entity_id
_entity_poly.type
_entity_poly.pdbx_seq_one_letter_code
_entity_poly.pdbx_strand_id
1 'polypeptide(L)'
;VQVAKNRYTSDAYHDFVGFQISKPVLERAFQQTYDMKLQDVIHKEDLAFGTFRHAVSTVIPEMTKVALINRNAEVVRDTPNRNEKKFLYRLKRADYEKEWGTEYRKPGKGARFMAALFKIFPKFGPFRALAFQVPTTQTEDMYIKSINKSVDEYRSLLKEQGAGQLRLTNLDFDTGKDTRAGEYKLADQAYAHLLHDLAKRNFDQVTPDLRTNILAFYGNLNAPLETKKDKRAWLQTMVDLQKLKLAAIEQPEGTAALSTGVPEP
;
A
#
# COMPACT_ATOMS: atom_id res chain seq x y z
N VAL A 1 -0.13 -8.90 16.61
CA VAL A 1 0.97 -9.78 17.08
C VAL A 1 2.13 -8.98 17.66
N GLN A 2 2.83 -8.13 16.90
CA GLN A 2 4.03 -7.43 17.41
C GLN A 2 3.77 -6.45 18.57
N VAL A 3 2.77 -5.57 18.44
CA VAL A 3 2.39 -4.65 19.54
C VAL A 3 1.91 -5.42 20.78
N ALA A 4 1.10 -6.47 20.56
CA ALA A 4 0.60 -7.33 21.64
C ALA A 4 1.69 -8.11 22.38
N LYS A 5 2.79 -8.43 21.68
CA LYS A 5 3.94 -9.16 22.23
C LYS A 5 5.07 -8.22 22.70
N ASN A 6 4.86 -6.90 22.73
CA ASN A 6 5.90 -5.89 23.04
C ASN A 6 7.15 -6.02 22.15
N ARG A 7 6.96 -6.42 20.89
CA ARG A 7 8.01 -6.60 19.87
C ARG A 7 7.93 -5.53 18.77
N TYR A 8 7.20 -4.45 19.02
CA TYR A 8 7.02 -3.34 18.09
C TYR A 8 8.21 -2.38 18.14
N THR A 9 8.52 -1.72 17.01
CA THR A 9 9.61 -0.73 16.92
C THR A 9 9.45 0.37 17.96
N SER A 10 10.57 0.96 18.41
CA SER A 10 10.67 2.12 19.29
C SER A 10 9.73 3.22 18.84
N ASP A 11 9.10 3.83 19.84
CA ASP A 11 8.17 4.93 19.66
C ASP A 11 8.85 6.09 18.89
N ALA A 12 10.18 6.27 19.00
CA ALA A 12 10.93 7.32 18.31
C ALA A 12 11.07 7.13 16.78
N TYR A 13 11.39 5.91 16.31
CA TYR A 13 11.43 5.63 14.87
C TYR A 13 10.05 5.85 14.25
N HIS A 14 9.02 5.37 14.94
CA HIS A 14 7.62 5.46 14.55
C HIS A 14 7.10 6.91 14.53
N ASP A 15 7.39 7.69 15.57
CA ASP A 15 6.90 9.06 15.72
C ASP A 15 7.60 10.04 14.77
N PHE A 16 8.85 9.79 14.39
CA PHE A 16 9.64 10.78 13.65
C PHE A 16 9.95 10.37 12.20
N VAL A 17 10.36 9.13 11.94
CA VAL A 17 10.97 8.70 10.66
C VAL A 17 10.05 7.79 9.85
N GLY A 18 9.39 6.81 10.48
CA GLY A 18 8.76 5.68 9.81
C GLY A 18 7.58 6.00 8.88
N PHE A 19 6.97 7.18 9.00
CA PHE A 19 5.79 7.57 8.21
C PHE A 19 5.90 8.95 7.56
N GLN A 20 7.11 9.49 7.44
CA GLN A 20 7.29 10.68 6.61
C GLN A 20 7.13 10.30 5.13
N ILE A 21 6.39 11.12 4.39
CA ILE A 21 6.19 10.95 2.96
C ILE A 21 6.93 12.08 2.26
N SER A 22 7.89 11.74 1.41
CA SER A 22 8.54 12.72 0.53
C SER A 22 7.58 13.09 -0.59
N LYS A 23 6.84 14.20 -0.42
CA LYS A 23 5.87 14.67 -1.43
C LYS A 23 6.50 14.82 -2.81
N PRO A 24 7.68 15.47 -2.98
CA PRO A 24 8.23 15.67 -4.31
C PRO A 24 8.56 14.35 -5.02
N VAL A 25 8.97 13.32 -4.27
CA VAL A 25 9.24 12.00 -4.85
C VAL A 25 7.94 11.30 -5.23
N LEU A 26 6.94 11.32 -4.34
CA LEU A 26 5.65 10.69 -4.59
C LEU A 26 4.92 11.34 -5.77
N GLU A 27 4.87 12.68 -5.83
CA GLU A 27 4.26 13.43 -6.93
C GLU A 27 4.90 13.09 -8.28
N ARG A 28 6.24 13.10 -8.35
CA ARG A 28 6.96 12.74 -9.58
C ARG A 28 6.74 11.29 -9.98
N ALA A 29 6.84 10.35 -9.04
CA ALA A 29 6.64 8.94 -9.32
C ALA A 29 5.18 8.66 -9.75
N PHE A 30 4.21 9.29 -9.11
CA PHE A 30 2.80 9.18 -9.46
C PHE A 30 2.54 9.72 -10.87
N GLN A 31 3.09 10.90 -11.18
CA GLN A 31 2.99 11.47 -12.52
C GLN A 31 3.68 10.58 -13.57
N GLN A 32 4.88 10.05 -13.31
CA GLN A 32 5.56 9.14 -14.23
C GLN A 32 4.81 7.83 -14.45
N THR A 33 4.03 7.37 -13.47
CA THR A 33 3.33 6.08 -13.53
C THR A 33 1.96 6.20 -14.19
N TYR A 34 1.23 7.28 -13.89
CA TYR A 34 -0.18 7.43 -14.25
C TYR A 34 -0.45 8.61 -15.17
N ASP A 35 0.56 9.41 -15.53
CA ASP A 35 0.44 10.65 -16.31
C ASP A 35 -0.63 11.61 -15.74
N MET A 36 -0.77 11.58 -14.41
CA MET A 36 -1.69 12.38 -13.64
C MET A 36 -0.93 13.07 -12.51
N LYS A 37 -1.34 14.29 -12.15
CA LYS A 37 -0.81 14.92 -10.95
C LYS A 37 -1.43 14.25 -9.74
N LEU A 38 -0.66 14.08 -8.67
CA LEU A 38 -1.18 13.45 -7.45
C LEU A 38 -2.41 14.18 -6.90
N GLN A 39 -2.41 15.51 -6.93
CA GLN A 39 -3.53 16.39 -6.58
C GLN A 39 -4.83 16.13 -7.37
N ASP A 40 -4.76 15.51 -8.55
CA ASP A 40 -5.95 15.14 -9.33
C ASP A 40 -6.73 14.02 -8.65
N VAL A 41 -6.05 13.22 -7.82
CA VAL A 41 -6.62 12.11 -7.04
C VAL A 41 -6.72 12.50 -5.56
N ILE A 42 -5.67 13.10 -5.00
CA ILE A 42 -5.57 13.53 -3.61
C ILE A 42 -5.58 15.06 -3.53
N HIS A 43 -6.76 15.65 -3.61
CA HIS A 43 -6.96 17.10 -3.70
C HIS A 43 -6.35 17.93 -2.55
N LYS A 44 -6.22 17.35 -1.35
CA LYS A 44 -5.66 17.99 -0.15
C LYS A 44 -4.51 17.14 0.41
N GLU A 45 -3.42 17.09 -0.33
CA GLU A 45 -2.26 16.23 -0.03
C GLU A 45 -1.74 16.39 1.41
N ASP A 46 -1.54 17.63 1.86
CA ASP A 46 -1.06 17.94 3.22
C ASP A 46 -1.98 17.38 4.30
N LEU A 47 -3.29 17.54 4.11
CA LEU A 47 -4.28 17.02 5.03
C LEU A 47 -4.32 15.49 4.98
N ALA A 48 -4.23 14.89 3.79
CA ALA A 48 -4.23 13.45 3.61
C ALA A 48 -3.00 12.80 4.28
N PHE A 49 -1.80 13.30 4.00
CA PHE A 49 -0.56 12.81 4.58
C PHE A 49 -0.49 13.08 6.08
N GLY A 50 -0.93 14.26 6.53
CA GLY A 50 -1.01 14.59 7.95
C GLY A 50 -1.97 13.67 8.72
N THR A 51 -3.15 13.40 8.14
CA THR A 51 -4.14 12.48 8.72
C THR A 51 -3.64 11.05 8.74
N PHE A 52 -3.05 10.57 7.63
CA PHE A 52 -2.40 9.26 7.57
C PHE A 52 -1.35 9.13 8.67
N ARG A 53 -0.40 10.08 8.72
CA ARG A 53 0.69 10.10 9.71
C ARG A 53 0.14 10.09 11.13
N HIS A 54 -0.84 10.92 11.45
CA HIS A 54 -1.45 10.94 12.78
C HIS A 54 -2.17 9.63 13.13
N ALA A 55 -2.87 9.05 12.17
CA ALA A 55 -3.57 7.79 12.36
C ALA A 55 -2.60 6.64 12.67
N VAL A 56 -1.53 6.50 11.86
CA VAL A 56 -0.55 5.42 12.04
C VAL A 56 0.39 5.67 13.20
N SER A 57 0.80 6.93 13.45
CA SER A 57 1.76 7.26 14.51
C SER A 57 1.14 7.30 15.90
N THR A 58 -0.13 7.71 16.00
CA THR A 58 -0.77 8.03 17.29
C THR A 58 -2.00 7.18 17.52
N VAL A 59 -3.01 7.27 16.63
CA VAL A 59 -4.34 6.70 16.89
C VAL A 59 -4.29 5.18 16.98
N ILE A 60 -3.72 4.50 15.97
CA ILE A 60 -3.66 3.03 15.92
C ILE A 60 -2.85 2.44 17.11
N PRO A 61 -1.64 2.93 17.43
CA PRO A 61 -0.89 2.44 18.59
C PRO A 61 -1.60 2.67 19.91
N GLU A 62 -2.15 3.87 20.15
CA GLU A 62 -2.89 4.16 21.39
C GLU A 62 -4.10 3.22 21.54
N MET A 63 -4.85 3.03 20.46
CA MET A 63 -5.99 2.10 20.45
C MET A 63 -5.56 0.66 20.67
N THR A 64 -4.41 0.26 20.15
CA THR A 64 -3.86 -1.08 20.40
C THR A 64 -3.45 -1.25 21.86
N LYS A 65 -2.83 -0.23 22.49
CA LYS A 65 -2.50 -0.23 23.94
C LYS A 65 -3.76 -0.35 24.79
N VAL A 66 -4.82 0.40 24.46
CA VAL A 66 -6.13 0.34 25.15
C VAL A 66 -6.77 -1.05 25.00
N ALA A 67 -6.72 -1.64 23.82
CA ALA A 67 -7.24 -3.00 23.59
C ALA A 67 -6.49 -4.06 24.41
N LEU A 68 -5.18 -3.92 24.58
CA LEU A 68 -4.34 -4.84 25.37
C LEU A 68 -4.63 -4.74 26.88
N ILE A 69 -4.76 -3.52 27.43
CA ILE A 69 -5.03 -3.30 28.86
C ILE A 69 -6.41 -3.86 29.26
N ASN A 70 -7.40 -3.75 28.37
CA ASN A 70 -8.76 -4.24 28.62
C ASN A 70 -8.92 -5.76 28.43
N ARG A 71 -7.81 -6.52 28.31
CA ARG A 71 -7.84 -7.97 28.13
C ARG A 71 -7.29 -8.71 29.36
N ASN A 72 -7.95 -9.80 29.74
CA ASN A 72 -7.43 -10.74 30.75
C ASN A 72 -6.12 -11.40 30.27
N ALA A 73 -5.21 -11.61 31.21
CA ALA A 73 -3.80 -12.00 31.06
C ALA A 73 -3.51 -13.35 30.36
N GLU A 74 -4.52 -14.07 29.86
CA GLU A 74 -4.37 -15.43 29.30
C GLU A 74 -3.79 -15.47 27.88
N VAL A 75 -3.75 -14.35 27.14
CA VAL A 75 -3.27 -14.32 25.74
C VAL A 75 -1.78 -13.98 25.57
N VAL A 76 -1.07 -13.69 26.65
CA VAL A 76 0.39 -13.47 26.61
C VAL A 76 1.15 -14.74 27.03
N ARG A 77 0.73 -15.90 26.53
CA ARG A 77 1.52 -17.14 26.67
C ARG A 77 2.21 -17.42 25.34
N ASP A 78 3.53 -17.18 25.30
CA ASP A 78 4.38 -17.51 24.16
C ASP A 78 4.36 -19.04 23.95
N THR A 79 3.62 -19.51 22.94
CA THR A 79 3.80 -20.87 22.41
C THR A 79 4.98 -20.86 21.43
N PRO A 80 6.05 -21.64 21.67
CA PRO A 80 7.22 -21.66 20.79
C PRO A 80 6.85 -22.27 19.43
N ASN A 81 6.97 -21.51 18.34
CA ASN A 81 6.82 -22.05 16.98
C ASN A 81 8.17 -22.09 16.25
N ARG A 82 8.39 -23.10 15.40
CA ARG A 82 9.60 -23.29 14.58
C ARG A 82 9.86 -22.12 13.62
N ASN A 83 8.81 -21.48 13.10
CA ASN A 83 8.89 -20.27 12.27
C ASN A 83 9.38 -19.04 13.04
N GLU A 84 9.20 -19.05 14.37
CA GLU A 84 9.59 -17.97 15.26
C GLU A 84 11.11 -17.78 15.30
N LYS A 85 11.91 -18.86 15.23
CA LYS A 85 13.39 -18.74 15.29
C LYS A 85 13.98 -17.92 14.15
N LYS A 86 13.50 -18.11 12.90
CA LYS A 86 13.95 -17.32 11.73
C LYS A 86 13.47 -15.87 11.83
N PHE A 87 12.25 -15.65 12.34
CA PHE A 87 11.69 -14.34 12.60
C PHE A 87 12.46 -13.58 13.69
N LEU A 88 12.72 -14.21 14.84
CA LEU A 88 13.48 -13.64 15.95
C LEU A 88 14.93 -13.34 15.58
N TYR A 89 15.53 -14.13 14.68
CA TYR A 89 16.86 -13.81 14.14
C TYR A 89 16.85 -12.51 13.32
N ARG A 90 15.77 -12.24 12.57
CA ARG A 90 15.58 -11.00 11.80
C ARG A 90 15.15 -9.82 12.67
N LEU A 91 14.47 -10.11 13.78
CA LEU A 91 13.90 -9.16 14.71
C LEU A 91 14.68 -9.18 16.04
N LYS A 92 16.01 -9.37 15.99
CA LYS A 92 16.84 -9.46 17.18
C LYS A 92 16.71 -8.16 17.98
N ARG A 93 15.90 -8.26 19.04
CA ARG A 93 15.61 -7.21 20.00
C ARG A 93 16.87 -6.53 20.54
N ALA A 94 17.96 -7.28 20.72
CA ALA A 94 19.25 -6.75 21.19
C ALA A 94 19.93 -5.82 20.17
N ASP A 95 19.86 -6.12 18.88
CA ASP A 95 20.41 -5.26 17.82
C ASP A 95 19.54 -4.00 17.68
N TYR A 96 18.23 -4.14 17.88
CA TYR A 96 17.27 -3.04 17.87
C TYR A 96 17.40 -2.09 19.07
N GLU A 97 17.44 -2.62 20.30
CA GLU A 97 17.60 -1.85 21.54
C GLU A 97 18.95 -1.12 21.59
N LYS A 98 19.98 -1.69 20.93
CA LYS A 98 21.31 -1.06 20.77
C LYS A 98 21.29 0.14 19.83
N GLU A 99 20.53 0.08 18.74
CA GLU A 99 20.46 1.17 17.74
C GLU A 99 19.38 2.23 18.06
N TRP A 100 18.30 1.86 18.75
CA TRP A 100 17.08 2.70 18.83
C TRP A 100 16.54 2.92 20.26
N GLY A 101 17.20 2.39 21.30
CA GLY A 101 16.85 2.58 22.71
C GLY A 101 15.75 1.64 23.25
N THR A 102 15.54 1.67 24.57
CA THR A 102 14.66 0.74 25.32
C THR A 102 13.33 1.35 25.78
N GLU A 103 13.02 2.59 25.40
CA GLU A 103 11.90 3.34 25.98
C GLU A 103 10.54 2.97 25.36
N TYR A 104 9.75 2.19 26.12
CA TYR A 104 8.31 2.03 25.90
C TYR A 104 7.54 3.15 26.63
N ARG A 105 6.82 4.00 25.90
CA ARG A 105 6.03 5.08 26.50
C ARG A 105 4.63 4.59 26.87
N LYS A 106 4.29 4.67 28.16
CA LYS A 106 2.94 4.37 28.69
C LYS A 106 1.87 5.29 28.03
N PRO A 107 0.62 4.84 27.88
CA PRO A 107 -0.45 5.63 27.26
C PRO A 107 -0.66 6.97 27.99
N GLY A 108 -0.63 8.07 27.23
CA GLY A 108 -0.76 9.45 27.71
C GLY A 108 -2.22 9.87 28.00
N LYS A 109 -2.43 11.16 28.26
CA LYS A 109 -3.78 11.71 28.53
C LYS A 109 -4.72 11.59 27.32
N GLY A 110 -4.19 11.68 26.09
CA GLY A 110 -4.93 11.48 24.83
C GLY A 110 -5.50 10.07 24.69
N ALA A 111 -4.66 9.04 24.89
CA ALA A 111 -5.10 7.64 24.93
C ALA A 111 -6.23 7.37 25.93
N ARG A 112 -6.26 8.05 27.09
CA ARG A 112 -7.34 7.90 28.09
C ARG A 112 -8.65 8.55 27.63
N PHE A 113 -8.56 9.70 26.96
CA PHE A 113 -9.73 10.37 26.36
C PHE A 113 -10.31 9.53 25.21
N MET A 114 -9.44 9.02 24.33
CA MET A 114 -9.84 8.11 23.25
C MET A 114 -10.46 6.82 23.79
N ALA A 115 -9.87 6.20 24.83
CA ALA A 115 -10.46 5.04 25.49
C ALA A 115 -11.88 5.31 26.04
N ALA A 116 -12.13 6.50 26.59
CA ALA A 116 -13.45 6.89 27.06
C ALA A 116 -14.44 7.08 25.90
N LEU A 117 -14.02 7.71 24.80
CA LEU A 117 -14.83 7.88 23.60
C LEU A 117 -15.21 6.53 22.97
N PHE A 118 -14.27 5.57 22.92
CA PHE A 118 -14.52 4.23 22.38
C PHE A 118 -15.40 3.33 23.25
N LYS A 119 -15.52 3.60 24.56
CA LYS A 119 -16.48 2.91 25.43
C LYS A 119 -17.94 3.16 25.01
N ILE A 120 -18.18 4.22 24.25
CA ILE A 120 -19.50 4.67 23.78
C ILE A 120 -19.83 4.09 22.39
N PHE A 121 -18.84 3.61 21.62
CA PHE A 121 -19.07 3.10 20.27
C PHE A 121 -19.74 1.71 20.26
N PRO A 122 -20.82 1.52 19.48
CA PRO A 122 -21.46 0.22 19.34
C PRO A 122 -20.55 -0.77 18.59
N LYS A 123 -20.38 -1.98 19.11
CA LYS A 123 -19.51 -3.03 18.51
C LYS A 123 -20.17 -3.81 17.36
N PHE A 124 -21.19 -3.25 16.71
CA PHE A 124 -21.94 -3.86 15.61
C PHE A 124 -22.03 -2.90 14.41
N GLY A 125 -22.30 -3.43 13.21
CA GLY A 125 -22.36 -2.62 11.99
C GLY A 125 -20.98 -2.09 11.52
N PRO A 126 -20.86 -0.83 11.04
CA PRO A 126 -19.62 -0.29 10.46
C PRO A 126 -18.45 -0.21 11.46
N PHE A 127 -18.74 -0.37 12.76
CA PHE A 127 -17.77 -0.32 13.86
C PHE A 127 -17.34 -1.71 14.35
N ARG A 128 -17.74 -2.80 13.66
CA ARG A 128 -17.36 -4.18 14.00
C ARG A 128 -15.84 -4.41 13.97
N ALA A 129 -15.10 -3.67 13.16
CA ALA A 129 -13.63 -3.70 13.11
C ALA A 129 -12.96 -3.28 14.44
N LEU A 130 -13.69 -2.59 15.32
CA LEU A 130 -13.23 -2.22 16.66
C LEU A 130 -13.35 -3.36 17.67
N ALA A 131 -14.04 -4.45 17.33
CA ALA A 131 -14.03 -5.67 18.10
C ALA A 131 -12.69 -6.38 17.87
N PHE A 132 -11.74 -6.14 18.78
CA PHE A 132 -10.42 -6.76 18.76
C PHE A 132 -10.54 -8.29 18.70
N GLN A 133 -10.08 -8.89 17.59
CA GLN A 133 -9.96 -10.33 17.45
C GLN A 133 -8.54 -10.75 17.82
N VAL A 134 -8.42 -11.76 18.68
CA VAL A 134 -7.11 -12.35 18.96
C VAL A 134 -6.72 -13.27 17.82
N PRO A 135 -5.53 -13.08 17.22
CA PRO A 135 -5.02 -14.00 16.22
C PRO A 135 -4.99 -15.43 16.78
N THR A 136 -5.46 -16.40 15.99
CA THR A 136 -5.23 -17.82 16.29
C THR A 136 -3.77 -18.17 16.01
N THR A 137 -3.27 -19.29 16.52
CA THR A 137 -1.93 -19.79 16.16
C THR A 137 -1.74 -19.89 14.64
N GLN A 138 -2.78 -20.30 13.91
CA GLN A 138 -2.75 -20.33 12.45
C GLN A 138 -2.54 -18.93 11.84
N THR A 139 -3.23 -17.90 12.36
CA THR A 139 -3.06 -16.52 11.92
C THR A 139 -1.66 -15.98 12.28
N GLU A 140 -1.13 -16.31 13.44
CA GLU A 140 0.24 -15.96 13.82
C GLU A 140 1.27 -16.60 12.89
N ASP A 141 1.05 -17.86 12.52
CA ASP A 141 1.92 -18.61 11.61
C ASP A 141 1.89 -18.01 10.19
N MET A 142 0.70 -17.65 9.71
CA MET A 142 0.53 -16.94 8.44
C MET A 142 1.28 -15.60 8.46
N TYR A 143 1.15 -14.83 9.55
CA TYR A 143 1.84 -13.55 9.71
C TYR A 143 3.37 -13.72 9.71
N ILE A 144 3.90 -14.69 10.48
CA ILE A 144 5.35 -14.93 10.50
C ILE A 144 5.83 -15.39 9.12
N LYS A 145 5.08 -16.28 8.46
CA LYS A 145 5.40 -16.75 7.12
C LYS A 145 5.40 -15.61 6.10
N SER A 146 4.44 -14.69 6.17
CA SER A 146 4.37 -13.54 5.26
C SER A 146 5.57 -12.61 5.44
N ILE A 147 5.91 -12.22 6.67
CA ILE A 147 7.11 -11.41 6.95
C ILE A 147 8.38 -12.11 6.44
N ASN A 148 8.48 -13.43 6.68
CA ASN A 148 9.63 -14.18 6.24
C ASN A 148 9.75 -14.18 4.72
N LYS A 149 8.64 -14.42 4.02
CA LYS A 149 8.56 -14.42 2.56
C LYS A 149 8.89 -13.03 1.99
N SER A 150 8.30 -11.96 2.50
CA SER A 150 8.54 -10.59 2.01
C SER A 150 10.01 -10.18 2.11
N VAL A 151 10.69 -10.50 3.22
CA VAL A 151 12.14 -10.21 3.36
C VAL A 151 12.99 -11.08 2.43
N ASP A 152 12.62 -12.35 2.21
CA ASP A 152 13.32 -13.23 1.28
C ASP A 152 13.17 -12.74 -0.17
N GLU A 153 11.96 -12.36 -0.58
CA GLU A 153 11.67 -11.78 -1.89
C GLU A 153 12.40 -10.44 -2.09
N TYR A 154 12.35 -9.54 -1.12
CA TYR A 154 13.05 -8.27 -1.19
C TYR A 154 14.57 -8.45 -1.38
N ARG A 155 15.18 -9.42 -0.67
CA ARG A 155 16.59 -9.76 -0.87
C ARG A 155 16.88 -10.30 -2.28
N SER A 156 15.94 -11.04 -2.89
CA SER A 156 16.07 -11.46 -4.29
C SER A 156 16.06 -10.25 -5.22
N LEU A 157 15.07 -9.37 -5.07
CA LEU A 157 14.94 -8.16 -5.88
C LEU A 157 16.19 -7.27 -5.77
N LEU A 158 16.78 -7.13 -4.58
CA LEU A 158 18.04 -6.38 -4.42
C LEU A 158 19.22 -7.03 -5.16
N LYS A 159 19.31 -8.36 -5.19
CA LYS A 159 20.34 -9.07 -5.96
C LYS A 159 20.13 -8.92 -7.46
N GLU A 160 18.89 -9.05 -7.92
CA GLU A 160 18.51 -8.84 -9.32
C GLU A 160 18.81 -7.41 -9.77
N GLN A 161 18.51 -6.41 -8.92
CA GLN A 161 18.88 -5.03 -9.15
C GLN A 161 20.40 -4.84 -9.26
N GLY A 162 21.17 -5.44 -8.34
CA GLY A 162 22.64 -5.40 -8.40
C GLY A 162 23.22 -6.06 -9.66
N ALA A 163 22.49 -7.01 -10.26
CA ALA A 163 22.84 -7.66 -11.51
C ALA A 163 22.27 -6.96 -12.76
N GLY A 164 21.53 -5.86 -12.61
CA GLY A 164 20.85 -5.18 -13.72
C GLY A 164 19.71 -6.00 -14.35
N GLN A 165 19.14 -6.94 -13.61
CA GLN A 165 18.11 -7.89 -14.06
C GLN A 165 16.77 -7.72 -13.34
N LEU A 166 16.59 -6.64 -12.58
CA LEU A 166 15.37 -6.40 -11.81
C LEU A 166 14.14 -6.42 -12.72
N ARG A 167 13.18 -7.28 -12.39
CA ARG A 167 11.86 -7.33 -13.04
C ARG A 167 10.78 -7.15 -11.98
N LEU A 168 10.05 -6.06 -12.08
CA LEU A 168 8.87 -5.81 -11.24
C LEU A 168 7.62 -6.19 -12.03
N THR A 169 6.93 -7.22 -11.56
CA THR A 169 5.64 -7.66 -12.12
C THR A 169 4.52 -6.74 -11.62
N ASN A 170 3.56 -6.43 -12.49
CA ASN A 170 2.35 -5.68 -12.12
C ASN A 170 1.39 -6.60 -11.35
N LEU A 171 1.58 -6.67 -10.03
CA LEU A 171 0.77 -7.48 -9.13
C LEU A 171 -0.29 -6.64 -8.45
N ASP A 172 -1.46 -7.24 -8.25
CA ASP A 172 -2.51 -6.70 -7.41
C ASP A 172 -2.07 -6.78 -5.94
N PHE A 173 -2.16 -5.67 -5.19
CA PHE A 173 -1.70 -5.62 -3.80
C PHE A 173 -2.58 -6.39 -2.83
N ASP A 174 -3.86 -6.60 -3.16
CA ASP A 174 -4.81 -7.31 -2.31
C ASP A 174 -4.75 -8.82 -2.56
N THR A 175 -4.52 -9.26 -3.80
CA THR A 175 -4.51 -10.69 -4.17
C THR A 175 -3.11 -11.29 -4.36
N GLY A 176 -2.11 -10.45 -4.65
CA GLY A 176 -0.74 -10.87 -4.98
C GLY A 176 -0.61 -11.58 -6.33
N LYS A 177 -1.63 -11.51 -7.19
CA LYS A 177 -1.62 -12.09 -8.55
C LYS A 177 -1.39 -11.02 -9.61
N ASP A 178 -1.12 -11.45 -10.84
CA ASP A 178 -1.04 -10.53 -11.98
C ASP A 178 -2.34 -9.75 -12.15
N THR A 179 -2.21 -8.42 -12.24
CA THR A 179 -3.32 -7.50 -12.48
C THR A 179 -3.93 -7.76 -13.85
N ARG A 180 -5.19 -8.22 -13.88
CA ARG A 180 -5.92 -8.57 -15.12
C ARG A 180 -7.39 -8.15 -15.02
N ALA A 181 -7.97 -7.77 -16.16
CA ALA A 181 -9.39 -7.46 -16.26
C ALA A 181 -10.29 -8.59 -15.72
N GLY A 182 -11.22 -8.24 -14.84
CA GLY A 182 -12.17 -9.16 -14.21
C GLY A 182 -11.58 -10.03 -13.11
N GLU A 183 -10.29 -9.88 -12.75
CA GLU A 183 -9.66 -10.62 -11.64
C GLU A 183 -10.02 -10.01 -10.29
N TYR A 184 -9.94 -8.68 -10.19
CA TYR A 184 -10.21 -7.95 -8.96
C TYR A 184 -11.06 -6.71 -9.21
N LYS A 185 -12.14 -6.60 -8.43
CA LYS A 185 -13.15 -5.55 -8.58
C LYS A 185 -12.56 -4.14 -8.48
N LEU A 186 -11.69 -3.87 -7.51
CA LEU A 186 -11.14 -2.53 -7.32
C LEU A 186 -10.14 -2.19 -8.43
N ALA A 187 -9.42 -3.17 -8.96
CA ALA A 187 -8.55 -2.98 -10.11
C ALA A 187 -9.36 -2.59 -11.35
N ASP A 188 -10.45 -3.29 -11.66
CA ASP A 188 -11.33 -2.95 -12.79
C ASP A 188 -11.87 -1.52 -12.69
N GLN A 189 -12.28 -1.11 -11.49
CA GLN A 189 -12.78 0.24 -11.22
C GLN A 189 -11.68 1.28 -11.36
N ALA A 190 -10.47 1.01 -10.83
CA ALA A 190 -9.33 1.90 -10.92
C ALA A 190 -8.90 2.13 -12.37
N TYR A 191 -8.82 1.07 -13.19
CA TYR A 191 -8.52 1.20 -14.62
C TYR A 191 -9.58 1.99 -15.37
N ALA A 192 -10.87 1.79 -15.06
CA ALA A 192 -11.94 2.54 -15.70
C ALA A 192 -11.90 4.03 -15.33
N HIS A 193 -11.60 4.35 -14.08
CA HIS A 193 -11.43 5.73 -13.62
C HIS A 193 -10.21 6.40 -14.25
N LEU A 194 -9.06 5.72 -14.25
CA LEU A 194 -7.83 6.21 -14.87
C LEU A 194 -8.05 6.51 -16.35
N LEU A 195 -8.62 5.57 -17.10
CA LEU A 195 -8.93 5.76 -18.51
C LEU A 195 -9.86 6.96 -18.74
N HIS A 196 -10.88 7.11 -17.91
CA HIS A 196 -11.82 8.22 -18.01
C HIS A 196 -11.18 9.58 -17.71
N ASP A 197 -10.33 9.67 -16.68
CA ASP A 197 -9.65 10.91 -16.32
C ASP A 197 -8.60 11.34 -17.35
N LEU A 198 -7.90 10.37 -17.95
CA LEU A 198 -7.02 10.63 -19.09
C LEU A 198 -7.81 11.09 -20.32
N ALA A 199 -8.99 10.52 -20.57
CA ALA A 199 -9.85 10.91 -21.69
C ALA A 199 -10.39 12.34 -21.57
N LYS A 200 -10.64 12.84 -20.35
CA LYS A 200 -11.03 14.25 -20.11
C LYS A 200 -9.96 15.24 -20.55
N ARG A 201 -8.71 14.79 -20.64
CA ARG A 201 -7.53 15.56 -21.05
C ARG A 201 -7.06 15.18 -22.44
N ASN A 202 -7.94 14.59 -23.26
CA ASN A 202 -7.67 14.13 -24.63
C ASN A 202 -6.40 13.26 -24.78
N PHE A 203 -5.96 12.61 -23.70
CA PHE A 203 -4.71 11.87 -23.66
C PHE A 203 -3.45 12.69 -23.97
N ASP A 204 -3.48 14.02 -23.76
CA ASP A 204 -2.41 14.98 -24.13
C ASP A 204 -1.02 14.63 -23.57
N GLN A 205 -0.95 13.88 -22.48
CA GLN A 205 0.29 13.52 -21.77
C GLN A 205 0.49 12.02 -21.58
N VAL A 206 -0.30 11.16 -22.25
CA VAL A 206 -0.20 9.71 -22.01
C VAL A 206 1.04 9.13 -22.68
N THR A 207 1.94 8.62 -21.86
CA THR A 207 3.14 7.90 -22.26
C THR A 207 2.81 6.62 -23.03
N PRO A 208 3.70 6.18 -23.94
CA PRO A 208 3.53 4.91 -24.66
C PRO A 208 3.36 3.70 -23.74
N ASP A 209 4.08 3.69 -22.61
CA ASP A 209 4.04 2.59 -21.63
C ASP A 209 2.68 2.51 -20.94
N LEU A 210 2.14 3.65 -20.45
CA LEU A 210 0.83 3.69 -19.81
C LEU A 210 -0.28 3.32 -20.81
N ARG A 211 -0.20 3.83 -22.04
CA ARG A 211 -1.12 3.47 -23.12
C ARG A 211 -1.11 1.96 -23.36
N THR A 212 0.07 1.37 -23.51
CA THR A 212 0.24 -0.07 -23.72
C THR A 212 -0.34 -0.86 -22.56
N ASN A 213 -0.10 -0.43 -21.32
CA ASN A 213 -0.63 -1.06 -20.12
C ASN A 213 -2.17 -1.06 -20.09
N ILE A 214 -2.81 0.09 -20.34
CA ILE A 214 -4.28 0.20 -20.36
C ILE A 214 -4.87 -0.64 -21.50
N LEU A 215 -4.29 -0.59 -22.71
CA LEU A 215 -4.76 -1.39 -23.84
C LEU A 215 -4.61 -2.89 -23.57
N ALA A 216 -3.51 -3.32 -22.94
CA ALA A 216 -3.30 -4.70 -22.55
C ALA A 216 -4.32 -5.16 -21.49
N PHE A 217 -4.61 -4.31 -20.48
CA PHE A 217 -5.63 -4.60 -19.47
C PHE A 217 -7.00 -4.86 -20.11
N TYR A 218 -7.41 -4.03 -21.07
CA TYR A 218 -8.65 -4.19 -21.82
C TYR A 218 -8.55 -5.12 -23.05
N GLY A 219 -7.47 -5.88 -23.19
CA GLY A 219 -7.25 -6.76 -24.34
C GLY A 219 -8.29 -7.89 -24.45
N ASN A 220 -8.83 -8.34 -23.31
CA ASN A 220 -9.94 -9.30 -23.26
C ASN A 220 -11.23 -8.61 -22.79
N LEU A 221 -11.96 -8.01 -23.73
CA LEU A 221 -13.25 -7.38 -23.44
C LEU A 221 -14.35 -8.38 -23.06
N ASN A 222 -14.13 -9.70 -23.13
CA ASN A 222 -15.08 -10.72 -22.65
C ASN A 222 -14.93 -11.03 -21.16
N ALA A 223 -13.85 -10.56 -20.52
CA ALA A 223 -13.65 -10.72 -19.09
C ALA A 223 -14.83 -10.19 -18.26
N PRO A 224 -15.09 -10.76 -17.07
CA PRO A 224 -16.19 -10.35 -16.19
C PRO A 224 -15.87 -9.05 -15.42
N LEU A 225 -15.52 -8.00 -16.17
CA LEU A 225 -15.18 -6.66 -15.65
C LEU A 225 -16.29 -6.11 -14.75
N GLU A 226 -15.94 -5.59 -13.57
CA GLU A 226 -16.92 -4.99 -12.64
C GLU A 226 -17.75 -3.90 -13.33
N THR A 227 -17.12 -3.06 -14.15
CA THR A 227 -17.75 -1.92 -14.83
C THR A 227 -18.90 -2.33 -15.75
N LYS A 228 -18.93 -3.59 -16.23
CA LYS A 228 -20.03 -4.11 -17.06
C LYS A 228 -21.36 -4.23 -16.32
N LYS A 229 -21.35 -4.27 -14.99
CA LYS A 229 -22.58 -4.31 -14.18
C LYS A 229 -23.39 -3.02 -14.32
N ASP A 230 -22.74 -1.91 -14.68
CA ASP A 230 -23.38 -0.66 -15.03
C ASP A 230 -23.24 -0.39 -16.54
N LYS A 231 -24.36 -0.47 -17.26
CA LYS A 231 -24.37 -0.28 -18.72
C LYS A 231 -23.80 1.08 -19.12
N ARG A 232 -24.12 2.15 -18.38
CA ARG A 232 -23.68 3.51 -18.71
C ARG A 232 -22.18 3.66 -18.46
N ALA A 233 -21.69 3.16 -17.33
CA ALA A 233 -20.26 3.16 -17.04
C ALA A 233 -19.48 2.36 -18.10
N TRP A 234 -20.00 1.19 -18.50
CA TRP A 234 -19.37 0.38 -19.54
C TRP A 234 -19.35 1.06 -20.92
N LEU A 235 -20.45 1.69 -21.32
CA LEU A 235 -20.50 2.52 -22.54
C LEU A 235 -19.43 3.61 -22.51
N GLN A 236 -19.28 4.30 -21.37
CA GLN A 236 -18.25 5.32 -21.21
C GLN A 236 -16.83 4.74 -21.33
N THR A 237 -16.55 3.62 -20.67
CA THR A 237 -15.26 2.92 -20.79
C THR A 237 -14.95 2.56 -22.25
N MET A 238 -15.93 2.08 -23.01
CA MET A 238 -15.74 1.74 -24.43
C MET A 238 -15.46 2.98 -25.29
N VAL A 239 -16.15 4.09 -25.05
CA VAL A 239 -15.89 5.38 -25.72
C VAL A 239 -14.48 5.87 -25.43
N ASP A 240 -14.08 5.88 -24.16
CA ASP A 240 -12.76 6.36 -23.75
C ASP A 240 -11.64 5.44 -24.28
N LEU A 241 -11.87 4.13 -24.32
CA LEU A 241 -10.94 3.16 -24.92
C LEU A 241 -10.79 3.38 -26.43
N GLN A 242 -11.87 3.71 -27.13
CA GLN A 242 -11.81 4.04 -28.56
C GLN A 242 -11.01 5.33 -28.79
N LYS A 243 -11.23 6.36 -27.99
CA LYS A 243 -10.44 7.60 -28.08
C LYS A 243 -8.95 7.35 -27.82
N LEU A 244 -8.60 6.52 -26.82
CA LEU A 244 -7.20 6.15 -26.55
C LEU A 244 -6.55 5.48 -27.77
N LYS A 245 -7.27 4.58 -28.46
CA LYS A 245 -6.78 3.92 -29.68
C LYS A 245 -6.57 4.90 -30.83
N LEU A 246 -7.43 5.91 -30.98
CA LEU A 246 -7.31 6.92 -32.03
C LEU A 246 -6.16 7.89 -31.76
N ALA A 247 -6.01 8.34 -30.51
CA ALA A 247 -4.87 9.16 -30.08
C ALA A 247 -3.52 8.47 -30.34
N ALA A 248 -3.50 7.14 -30.37
CA ALA A 248 -2.31 6.36 -30.69
C ALA A 248 -1.86 6.48 -32.16
N ILE A 249 -2.79 6.78 -33.07
CA ILE A 249 -2.52 6.88 -34.51
C ILE A 249 -1.96 8.27 -34.85
N GLU A 250 -2.32 9.30 -34.08
CA GLU A 250 -1.91 10.70 -34.31
C GLU A 250 -0.52 11.04 -33.75
N GLN A 251 0.03 10.21 -32.86
CA GLN A 251 1.40 10.33 -32.38
C GLN A 251 2.28 9.24 -33.02
N PRO A 252 2.91 9.48 -34.19
CA PRO A 252 3.91 8.56 -34.70
C PRO A 252 5.10 8.52 -33.73
N GLU A 253 5.77 7.37 -33.64
CA GLU A 253 6.99 7.15 -32.86
C GLU A 253 8.07 8.18 -33.25
N GLY A 254 8.08 9.32 -32.55
CA GLY A 254 8.97 10.43 -32.81
C GLY A 254 10.24 10.33 -31.97
N THR A 255 11.28 9.76 -32.57
CA THR A 255 12.71 9.98 -32.28
C THR A 255 13.19 9.73 -30.83
N ALA A 256 13.75 8.53 -30.64
CA ALA A 256 14.74 8.27 -29.60
C ALA A 256 15.96 9.19 -29.79
N ALA A 257 15.94 10.37 -29.16
CA ALA A 257 17.13 11.18 -28.99
C ALA A 257 17.94 10.65 -27.81
N LEU A 258 18.96 9.84 -28.12
CA LEU A 258 20.08 9.54 -27.23
C LEU A 258 20.72 10.88 -26.79
N SER A 259 20.45 11.31 -25.57
CA SER A 259 21.26 12.33 -24.90
C SER A 259 22.26 11.61 -24.00
N THR A 260 23.41 11.28 -24.57
CA THR A 260 24.64 10.98 -23.84
C THR A 260 25.16 12.29 -23.25
N GLY A 261 24.87 12.53 -21.96
CA GLY A 261 25.42 13.63 -21.20
C GLY A 261 26.15 13.11 -19.97
N VAL A 262 27.40 12.70 -20.15
CA VAL A 262 28.36 12.50 -19.05
C VAL A 262 28.78 13.89 -18.54
N PRO A 263 28.80 14.14 -17.23
CA PRO A 263 29.69 15.13 -16.66
C PRO A 263 30.86 14.44 -15.94
N GLU A 264 32.06 14.68 -16.43
CA GLU A 264 33.32 14.57 -15.68
C GLU A 264 34.01 15.95 -15.73
N PRO A 265 34.93 16.27 -14.80
CA PRO A 265 35.18 15.68 -13.48
C PRO A 265 34.79 16.60 -12.30
#